data_AF-A0AAD5ZG94-F1
#
_entry.id   AF-A0AAD5ZG94-F1
#
_cell.length_a   1.000
_cell.length_b   1.000
_cell.length_c   1.000
_cell.angle_alpha   90.00
_cell.angle_beta   90.00
_cell.angle_gamma   90.00
#
_symmetry.space_group_name_H-M   'P 1'
#
loop_
_entity.id
_entity.type
_entity.pdbx_description
1 polymer ?
#
loop_
_entity_poly.entity_id
_entity_poly.type
_entity_poly.pdbx_seq_one_letter_code
_entity_poly.pdbx_strand_id
1 'polypeptide(L)'
;METLGDGIGSAGESDKEREEEAAEEAALLRDRLRLSVISIASSHAKTLGMTISEPVVACIADLSFKQAEQMGRDVELFAQHAGRKSVNMEDVILSAHRNEHLMGLLRDFAQELKGKEPCTERKRKKKAWKNDNKVQEPIEMLD
;
A
#
# COMPACT_ATOMS: atom_id res chain seq x y z
N MET A 1 -59.91 -10.05 -10.16
CA MET A 1 -58.88 -10.82 -9.42
C MET A 1 -58.11 -11.60 -10.48
N GLU A 2 -56.78 -11.52 -10.55
CA GLU A 2 -55.82 -11.20 -9.49
C GLU A 2 -54.83 -10.09 -9.89
N THR A 3 -54.22 -9.44 -8.90
CA THR A 3 -53.17 -8.43 -9.05
C THR A 3 -51.84 -8.99 -8.58
N LEU A 4 -50.91 -9.27 -9.50
CA LEU A 4 -49.51 -9.64 -9.26
C LEU A 4 -48.68 -9.08 -10.44
N GLY A 5 -47.57 -8.37 -10.27
CA GLY A 5 -46.95 -7.82 -9.07
C GLY A 5 -45.60 -7.22 -9.48
N ASP A 6 -45.36 -5.93 -9.23
CA ASP A 6 -44.10 -5.28 -9.64
C ASP A 6 -42.90 -5.89 -8.89
N GLY A 7 -41.89 -6.30 -9.66
CA GLY A 7 -40.75 -7.09 -9.17
C GLY A 7 -39.43 -6.77 -9.88
N ILE A 8 -39.27 -5.52 -10.35
CA ILE A 8 -38.04 -5.02 -10.99
C ILE A 8 -37.66 -3.70 -10.30
N GLY A 9 -36.82 -3.78 -9.27
CA GLY A 9 -36.34 -2.61 -8.52
C GLY A 9 -35.07 -2.89 -7.71
N SER A 10 -35.09 -3.95 -6.89
CA SER A 10 -34.10 -4.18 -5.82
C SER A 10 -32.62 -4.21 -6.21
N ALA A 11 -32.25 -4.67 -7.42
CA ALA A 11 -30.83 -4.74 -7.81
C ALA A 11 -30.25 -3.39 -8.29
N GLY A 12 -31.06 -2.60 -8.99
CA GLY A 12 -30.65 -1.27 -9.49
C GLY A 12 -30.74 -0.17 -8.46
N GLU A 13 -31.26 -0.48 -7.27
CA GLU A 13 -31.34 0.42 -6.11
C GLU A 13 -30.08 0.25 -5.26
N SER A 14 -29.69 -1.00 -4.93
CA SER A 14 -28.45 -1.30 -4.20
C SER A 14 -27.16 -0.87 -4.91
N ASP A 15 -27.12 -0.95 -6.25
CA ASP A 15 -25.95 -0.49 -7.01
C ASP A 15 -25.81 1.04 -6.98
N LYS A 16 -26.93 1.79 -6.95
CA LYS A 16 -26.92 3.25 -6.85
C LYS A 16 -26.51 3.73 -5.46
N GLU A 17 -27.07 3.13 -4.41
CA GLU A 17 -26.71 3.45 -3.02
C GLU A 17 -25.19 3.29 -2.81
N ARG A 18 -24.61 2.24 -3.39
CA ARG A 18 -23.17 1.98 -3.33
C ARG A 18 -22.34 2.96 -4.17
N GLU A 19 -22.83 3.39 -5.33
CA GLU A 19 -22.18 4.41 -6.15
C GLU A 19 -22.20 5.79 -5.46
N GLU A 20 -23.31 6.12 -4.79
CA GLU A 20 -23.46 7.34 -4.00
C GLU A 20 -22.53 7.34 -2.76
N GLU A 21 -22.49 6.25 -1.98
CA GLU A 21 -21.55 6.08 -0.86
C GLU A 21 -20.08 6.23 -1.31
N ALA A 22 -19.71 5.61 -2.44
CA ALA A 22 -18.37 5.73 -3.00
C ALA A 22 -18.06 7.16 -3.50
N ALA A 23 -19.06 7.89 -4.01
CA ALA A 23 -18.92 9.29 -4.41
C ALA A 23 -18.75 10.22 -3.20
N GLU A 24 -19.46 9.97 -2.10
CA GLU A 24 -19.29 10.68 -0.82
C GLU A 24 -17.90 10.42 -0.21
N GLU A 25 -17.45 9.16 -0.17
CA GLU A 25 -16.10 8.81 0.30
C GLU A 25 -15.03 9.49 -0.57
N ALA A 26 -15.17 9.45 -1.89
CA ALA A 26 -14.26 10.13 -2.81
C ALA A 26 -14.25 11.66 -2.62
N ALA A 27 -15.39 12.28 -2.29
CA ALA A 27 -15.47 13.69 -1.97
C ALA A 27 -14.75 14.03 -0.66
N LEU A 28 -14.93 13.22 0.40
CA LEU A 28 -14.23 13.36 1.68
C LEU A 28 -12.71 13.20 1.50
N LEU A 29 -12.27 12.18 0.75
CA LEU A 29 -10.85 11.96 0.43
C LEU A 29 -10.25 13.15 -0.34
N ARG A 30 -11.00 13.72 -1.30
CA ARG A 30 -10.57 14.90 -2.07
C ARG A 30 -10.41 16.14 -1.20
N ASP A 31 -11.31 16.38 -0.26
CA ASP A 31 -11.19 17.50 0.69
C ASP A 31 -9.96 17.34 1.61
N ARG A 32 -9.79 16.13 2.19
CA ARG A 32 -8.60 15.82 3.02
C ARG A 32 -7.29 15.99 2.25
N LEU A 33 -7.24 15.54 0.99
CA LEU A 33 -6.07 15.73 0.13
C LEU A 33 -5.84 17.22 -0.16
N ARG A 34 -6.89 17.99 -0.47
CA ARG A 34 -6.82 19.44 -0.70
C ARG A 34 -6.21 20.17 0.51
N LEU A 35 -6.63 19.85 1.73
CA LEU A 35 -6.06 20.43 2.96
C LEU A 35 -4.56 20.11 3.11
N SER A 36 -4.15 18.88 2.80
CA SER A 36 -2.74 18.48 2.80
C SER A 36 -1.92 19.27 1.76
N VAL A 37 -2.44 19.39 0.53
CA VAL A 37 -1.81 20.15 -0.55
C VAL A 37 -1.69 21.64 -0.22
N ILE A 38 -2.73 22.26 0.36
CA ILE A 38 -2.67 23.64 0.87
C ILE A 38 -1.54 23.80 1.89
N SER A 39 -1.41 22.87 2.84
CA SER A 39 -0.39 22.90 3.88
C SER A 39 1.03 22.82 3.29
N ILE A 40 1.28 21.82 2.43
CA ILE A 40 2.58 21.59 1.79
C ILE A 40 2.96 22.79 0.91
N ALA A 41 2.07 23.23 0.02
CA ALA A 41 2.34 24.31 -0.92
C ALA A 41 2.54 25.66 -0.21
N SER A 42 1.75 25.95 0.83
CA SER A 42 1.93 27.16 1.64
C SER A 42 3.21 27.15 2.46
N SER A 43 3.62 25.98 2.97
CA SER A 43 4.90 25.82 3.67
C SER A 43 6.07 26.07 2.72
N HIS A 44 6.03 25.47 1.53
CA HIS A 44 7.08 25.63 0.53
C HIS A 44 7.16 27.08 -0.01
N ALA A 45 6.03 27.73 -0.29
CA ALA A 45 5.98 29.13 -0.68
C ALA A 45 6.64 30.04 0.39
N LYS A 46 6.33 29.82 1.68
CA LYS A 46 6.99 30.53 2.80
C LYS A 46 8.50 30.32 2.84
N THR A 47 9.00 29.09 2.61
CA THR A 47 10.46 28.83 2.56
C THR A 47 11.17 29.56 1.42
N LEU A 48 10.45 29.91 0.35
CA LEU A 48 10.97 30.69 -0.78
C LEU A 48 10.73 32.20 -0.64
N GLY A 49 10.08 32.66 0.44
CA GLY A 49 9.66 34.07 0.58
C GLY A 49 8.56 34.49 -0.39
N MET A 50 7.81 33.53 -0.95
CA MET A 50 6.78 33.74 -1.97
C MET A 50 5.37 33.51 -1.43
N THR A 51 4.37 34.03 -2.15
CA THR A 51 2.97 33.66 -1.98
C THR A 51 2.54 32.75 -3.14
N ILE A 52 1.55 31.88 -2.88
CA ILE A 52 0.94 31.02 -3.90
C ILE A 52 -0.53 31.41 -4.06
N SER A 53 -1.04 31.45 -5.30
CA SER A 53 -2.42 31.84 -5.57
C SER A 53 -3.39 30.67 -5.35
N GLU A 54 -4.58 30.96 -4.83
CA GLU A 54 -5.60 29.95 -4.53
C GLU A 54 -5.99 29.07 -5.75
N PRO A 55 -6.13 29.61 -6.98
CA PRO A 55 -6.41 28.77 -8.15
C PRO A 55 -5.29 27.78 -8.46
N VAL A 56 -4.02 28.16 -8.27
CA VAL A 56 -2.88 27.25 -8.48
C VAL A 56 -2.89 26.14 -7.44
N VAL A 57 -3.18 26.43 -6.17
CA VAL A 57 -3.30 25.40 -5.12
C VAL A 57 -4.47 24.44 -5.42
N ALA A 58 -5.59 24.95 -5.92
CA ALA A 58 -6.72 24.12 -6.36
C ALA A 58 -6.32 23.19 -7.51
N CYS A 59 -5.67 23.72 -8.55
CA CYS A 59 -5.18 22.89 -9.67
C CYS A 59 -4.16 21.83 -9.23
N ILE A 60 -3.27 22.13 -8.27
CA ILE A 60 -2.34 21.15 -7.72
C ILE A 60 -3.09 20.05 -6.95
N ALA A 61 -4.14 20.39 -6.20
CA ALA A 61 -4.96 19.40 -5.49
C ALA A 61 -5.69 18.46 -6.45
N ASP A 62 -6.32 19.00 -7.50
CA ASP A 62 -7.02 18.21 -8.52
C ASP A 62 -6.04 17.31 -9.32
N LEU A 63 -4.86 17.82 -9.66
CA LEU A 63 -3.82 17.05 -10.33
C LEU A 63 -3.28 15.93 -9.42
N SER A 64 -3.08 16.22 -8.13
CA SER A 64 -2.61 15.24 -7.14
C SER A 64 -3.62 14.11 -6.95
N PHE A 65 -4.92 14.42 -6.94
CA PHE A 65 -5.98 13.41 -6.84
C PHE A 65 -5.98 12.47 -8.05
N LYS A 66 -5.95 13.03 -9.27
CA LYS A 66 -5.86 12.26 -10.53
C LYS A 66 -4.57 11.44 -10.62
N GLN A 67 -3.46 11.98 -10.13
CA GLN A 67 -2.19 11.26 -10.09
C GLN A 67 -2.22 10.08 -9.11
N ALA A 68 -2.86 10.24 -7.95
CA ALA A 68 -3.03 9.15 -6.98
C ALA A 68 -3.91 8.02 -7.54
N GLU A 69 -4.99 8.37 -8.25
CA GLU A 69 -5.86 7.43 -8.97
C GLU A 69 -5.09 6.61 -10.02
N GLN A 70 -4.25 7.27 -10.82
CA GLN A 70 -3.41 6.59 -11.81
C GLN A 70 -2.32 5.73 -11.15
N MET A 71 -1.64 6.24 -10.12
CA MET A 71 -0.64 5.47 -9.38
C MET A 71 -1.23 4.20 -8.75
N GLY A 72 -2.47 4.27 -8.22
CA GLY A 72 -3.17 3.11 -7.68
C GLY A 72 -3.34 2.00 -8.72
N ARG A 73 -3.81 2.35 -9.93
CA ARG A 73 -3.92 1.41 -11.06
C ARG A 73 -2.55 0.85 -11.48
N ASP A 74 -1.53 1.69 -11.58
CA ASP A 74 -0.21 1.29 -12.02
C ASP A 74 0.41 0.26 -11.04
N VAL A 75 0.41 0.54 -9.73
CA VAL A 75 0.99 -0.39 -8.73
C VAL A 75 0.19 -1.67 -8.57
N GLU A 76 -1.13 -1.63 -8.76
CA GLU A 76 -1.95 -2.84 -8.82
C GLU A 76 -1.53 -3.71 -10.02
N LEU A 77 -1.43 -3.13 -11.22
CA LEU A 77 -1.03 -3.84 -12.42
C LEU A 77 0.38 -4.44 -12.31
N PHE A 78 1.34 -3.74 -11.68
CA PHE A 78 2.68 -4.27 -11.45
C PHE A 78 2.68 -5.45 -10.46
N ALA A 79 1.91 -5.37 -9.38
CA ALA A 79 1.76 -6.48 -8.44
C ALA A 79 1.11 -7.71 -9.12
N GLN A 80 0.04 -7.49 -9.91
CA GLN A 80 -0.65 -8.53 -10.67
C GLN A 80 0.26 -9.17 -11.73
N HIS A 81 1.05 -8.37 -12.47
CA HIS A 81 2.01 -8.86 -13.46
C HIS A 81 3.09 -9.76 -12.82
N ALA A 82 3.50 -9.45 -11.59
CA ALA A 82 4.39 -10.29 -10.79
C ALA A 82 3.70 -11.47 -10.08
N GLY A 83 2.42 -11.76 -10.38
CA GLY A 83 1.65 -12.86 -9.78
C GLY A 83 1.27 -12.65 -8.31
N ARG A 84 1.33 -11.41 -7.81
CA ARG A 84 1.06 -11.05 -6.40
C ARG A 84 -0.30 -10.38 -6.23
N LYS A 85 -0.88 -10.56 -5.05
CA LYS A 85 -2.11 -9.86 -4.60
C LYS A 85 -1.82 -8.71 -3.62
N SER A 86 -0.56 -8.36 -3.45
CA SER A 86 -0.09 -7.35 -2.50
C SER A 86 1.08 -6.59 -3.09
N VAL A 87 0.95 -5.26 -3.05
CA VAL A 87 1.93 -4.29 -3.56
C VAL A 87 3.17 -4.27 -2.65
N ASN A 88 4.35 -4.16 -3.24
CA ASN A 88 5.63 -4.06 -2.54
C ASN A 88 6.41 -2.81 -2.98
N MET A 89 7.61 -2.61 -2.42
CA MET A 89 8.46 -1.45 -2.74
C MET A 89 8.88 -1.39 -4.22
N GLU A 90 9.12 -2.53 -4.88
CA GLU A 90 9.54 -2.55 -6.28
C GLU A 90 8.41 -2.10 -7.22
N ASP A 91 7.14 -2.36 -6.89
CA ASP A 91 5.99 -1.83 -7.66
C ASP A 91 5.92 -0.30 -7.59
N VAL A 92 6.14 0.27 -6.40
CA VAL A 92 6.17 1.72 -6.19
C VAL A 92 7.35 2.35 -6.91
N ILE A 93 8.53 1.74 -6.84
CA ILE A 93 9.73 2.17 -7.58
C ILE A 93 9.48 2.09 -9.09
N LEU A 94 8.82 1.03 -9.59
CA LEU A 94 8.50 0.85 -11.00
C LEU A 94 7.49 1.90 -11.53
N SER A 95 6.60 2.44 -10.70
CA SER A 95 5.74 3.57 -11.11
C SER A 95 6.53 4.83 -11.52
N ALA A 96 7.76 4.99 -11.04
CA ALA A 96 8.63 6.11 -11.37
C ALA A 96 9.52 5.88 -12.62
N HIS A 97 9.37 4.78 -13.36
CA HIS A 97 10.23 4.41 -14.51
C HIS A 97 10.30 5.43 -15.66
N ARG A 98 9.43 6.45 -15.67
CA ARG A 98 9.48 7.55 -16.65
C ARG A 98 10.45 8.66 -16.24
N ASN A 99 11.05 8.57 -15.05
CA ASN A 99 11.97 9.54 -14.48
C ASN A 99 13.03 8.81 -13.64
N GLU A 100 14.16 8.47 -14.27
CA GLU A 100 15.28 7.76 -13.64
C GLU A 100 15.78 8.41 -12.34
N HIS A 101 15.79 9.74 -12.26
CA HIS A 101 16.20 10.45 -11.05
C HIS A 101 15.21 10.22 -9.90
N LEU A 102 13.90 10.26 -10.18
CA LEU A 102 12.87 9.94 -9.20
C LEU A 102 12.91 8.45 -8.80
N MET A 103 13.14 7.55 -9.74
CA MET A 103 13.33 6.11 -9.44
C MET A 103 14.53 5.92 -8.50
N GLY A 104 15.65 6.60 -8.74
CA GLY A 104 16.83 6.58 -7.86
C GLY A 104 16.49 7.00 -6.43
N LEU A 105 15.86 8.18 -6.27
CA LEU A 105 15.44 8.67 -4.95
C LEU A 105 14.50 7.69 -4.21
N LEU A 106 13.58 7.03 -4.93
CA LEU A 106 12.69 6.02 -4.33
C LEU A 106 13.46 4.74 -3.94
N ARG A 107 14.49 4.34 -4.70
CA ARG A 107 15.36 3.22 -4.33
C ARG A 107 16.14 3.52 -3.07
N ASP A 108 16.75 4.70 -2.97
CA ASP A 108 17.51 5.12 -1.79
C ASP A 108 16.61 5.17 -0.54
N PHE A 109 15.43 5.78 -0.66
CA PHE A 109 14.44 5.83 0.42
C PHE A 109 13.96 4.43 0.86
N ALA A 110 13.79 3.49 -0.09
CA ALA A 110 13.43 2.11 0.23
C ALA A 110 14.54 1.36 0.99
N GLN A 111 15.82 1.69 0.79
CA GLN A 111 16.92 1.14 1.60
C GLN A 111 16.95 1.76 3.01
N GLU A 112 16.73 3.07 3.11
CA GLU A 112 16.64 3.75 4.41
C GLU A 112 15.54 3.16 5.31
N LEU A 113 14.38 2.81 4.75
CA LEU A 113 13.30 2.17 5.50
C LEU A 113 13.71 0.79 6.05
N LYS A 114 14.35 -0.05 5.22
CA LYS A 114 14.87 -1.37 5.64
C LYS A 114 15.93 -1.26 6.74
N GLY A 115 16.73 -0.19 6.74
CA GLY A 115 17.71 0.08 7.80
C GLY A 115 17.10 0.57 9.13
N LYS A 116 15.82 0.99 9.13
CA LYS A 116 15.11 1.55 10.30
C LYS A 116 14.06 0.61 10.89
N GLU A 117 13.74 -0.51 10.25
CA GLU A 117 12.84 -1.52 10.82
C GLU A 117 13.46 -2.20 12.05
N PRO A 118 12.77 -2.27 13.20
CA PRO A 118 13.21 -3.09 14.31
C PRO A 118 13.19 -4.56 13.87
N CYS A 119 14.36 -5.20 13.85
CA CYS A 119 14.55 -6.57 13.40
C CYS A 119 13.63 -7.57 14.13
N THR A 120 12.49 -7.91 13.52
CA THR A 120 11.53 -8.90 14.05
C THR A 120 11.91 -10.33 13.68
N GLU A 121 13.21 -10.66 13.79
CA GLU A 121 13.70 -12.04 13.74
C GLU A 121 13.16 -12.85 14.93
N ARG A 122 11.94 -13.37 14.81
CA ARG A 122 11.45 -14.49 15.62
C ARG A 122 12.22 -15.75 15.25
N LYS A 123 13.44 -15.87 15.80
CA LYS A 123 14.36 -17.00 15.66
C LYS A 123 13.68 -18.32 16.03
N ARG A 124 13.07 -18.99 15.05
CA ARG A 124 12.66 -20.40 15.15
C ARG A 124 13.91 -21.28 15.17
N LYS A 125 14.50 -21.46 16.37
CA LYS A 125 15.56 -22.45 16.63
C LYS A 125 15.07 -23.84 16.20
N LYS A 126 15.54 -24.34 15.04
CA LYS A 126 15.53 -25.77 14.74
C LYS A 126 16.44 -26.46 15.76
N LYS A 127 15.88 -27.22 16.70
CA LYS A 127 16.68 -28.07 17.59
C LYS A 127 17.13 -29.29 16.78
N ALA A 128 18.44 -29.42 16.55
CA ALA A 128 19.01 -30.66 16.04
C ALA A 128 18.98 -31.71 17.15
N TRP A 129 18.17 -32.76 16.98
CA TRP A 129 18.24 -33.94 17.83
C TRP A 129 19.31 -34.87 17.26
N LYS A 130 20.50 -34.88 17.87
CA LYS A 130 21.50 -35.91 17.67
C LYS A 130 21.88 -36.46 19.04
N ASN A 131 21.64 -37.74 19.25
CA ASN A 131 22.24 -38.50 20.34
C ASN A 131 22.45 -39.93 19.82
N ASP A 132 23.63 -40.15 19.24
CA ASP A 132 24.18 -41.49 19.11
C ASP A 132 24.65 -41.89 20.50
N ASN A 133 24.14 -42.99 21.06
CA ASN A 133 24.79 -43.60 22.21
C ASN A 133 24.68 -45.13 22.14
N LYS A 134 25.64 -45.73 21.44
CA LYS A 134 25.87 -47.17 21.41
C LYS A 134 26.87 -47.50 22.52
N VAL A 135 26.37 -47.94 23.68
CA VAL A 135 27.20 -48.57 24.70
C VAL A 135 27.01 -50.08 24.62
N GLN A 136 28.11 -50.80 24.78
CA GLN A 136 28.29 -52.19 24.41
C GLN A 136 28.76 -52.94 25.66
N GLU A 137 27.93 -53.82 26.21
CA GLU A 137 28.36 -54.75 27.26
C GLU A 137 29.20 -55.89 26.64
N PRO A 138 30.21 -56.42 27.36
CA PRO A 138 29.94 -57.62 28.17
C PRO A 138 30.77 -57.83 29.48
N ILE A 139 30.13 -58.49 30.45
CA ILE A 139 30.61 -59.61 31.32
C ILE A 139 31.76 -59.40 32.34
N GLU A 140 31.40 -59.60 33.62
CA GLU A 140 32.12 -60.23 34.77
C GLU A 140 31.03 -60.74 35.77
N MET A 141 31.17 -61.72 36.69
CA MET A 141 32.14 -62.82 36.95
C MET A 141 31.51 -63.85 37.95
N LEU A 142 31.82 -65.16 37.82
CA LEU A 142 31.55 -66.29 38.76
C LEU A 142 30.06 -66.65 39.08
N ASP A 143 29.70 -67.88 39.48
CA ASP A 143 30.46 -69.13 39.73
C ASP A 143 30.53 -70.09 38.52
#